data_AF-A0A8T7MLD8-F1
#
_entry.id   AF-A0A8T7MLD8-F1
#
_cell.length_a   1.000
_cell.length_b   1.000
_cell.length_c   1.000
_cell.angle_alpha   90.00
_cell.angle_beta   90.00
_cell.angle_gamma   90.00
#
_symmetry.space_group_name_H-M   'P 1'
#
loop_
_entity.id
_entity.type
_entity.pdbx_description
1 polymer ?
#
loop_
_entity_poly.entity_id
_entity_poly.type
_entity_poly.pdbx_seq_one_letter_code
_entity_poly.pdbx_strand_id
1 'polypeptide(L)'
;MSQPIEKGTEAKNIPAPLAPAELERMRHSAAHLMAAAVQQLWPTARFGVGPAVKNGFYYDLDLPVQLTQADLGKIEQKMRELKNKKLPYERIELPVDEAIAEMERRGQTYKVELLNLLKEKGSTAVAKETGDEDVIGSNESGGVAQVSFYKTGEFLDLCRGPHVESSNQIAVFKLMNIAGAYWRGNEKNPQLQRLYGAVFSTKEELDHYLWQLEEARKRDHRKLGQELDIFTFSDDVGQGLPLWMPNGTVIREELEKLAKEEERRDGYVRVSTPHITKDKLYYRSGHLPYYREDMYAPIEIEGEEYFLKPMNCPHHHQLYLARLRSYRDLPLRMAEYGQVYRYEQSGALSGLMRTRGFNQNDAHLYCRYDQAKDEFLKVMRLHARYYDMMGIKEYYMRFSKPDLSKLDKYVNEPEKWLAAMEIIKQAMDESGYPYVEAEGEAAFYGPKIDFMIKSVIGTEYAISTNQLDFVASERFELSYKGEDGKDHPVYVIHRAPLGSHERFVAFLIEHYAGVFPTWLAPVQAVIIPISDRHKEYAHQVYERLFSSEVPTATGGIRVLLDEARESMQKKIRNAQVKKIPYMLIVGDKEAEDGVVSVRLRSGVDLKAMPVEELIDRIRAEVKTRQDIVVS
;
A
#
# COMPACT_ATOMS: atom_id res chain seq x y z
N MET A 1 -22.73 -8.99 1.78
CA MET A 1 -23.52 -9.69 2.81
C MET A 1 -22.86 -9.46 4.16
N SER A 2 -23.43 -8.56 4.95
CA SER A 2 -23.08 -8.33 6.35
C SER A 2 -24.23 -8.88 7.19
N GLN A 3 -24.05 -10.04 7.81
CA GLN A 3 -24.98 -10.47 8.84
C GLN A 3 -24.89 -9.52 10.04
N PRO A 4 -26.01 -9.13 10.68
CA PRO A 4 -25.97 -8.40 11.94
C PRO A 4 -25.46 -9.33 13.04
N ILE A 5 -24.46 -8.89 13.79
CA ILE A 5 -23.97 -9.60 14.98
C ILE A 5 -25.03 -9.44 16.08
N GLU A 6 -25.67 -10.55 16.47
CA GLU A 6 -26.56 -10.59 17.62
C GLU A 6 -25.79 -10.22 18.90
N LYS A 7 -26.28 -9.18 19.59
CA LYS A 7 -25.84 -8.83 20.95
C LYS A 7 -26.41 -9.86 21.93
N GLY A 8 -25.56 -10.74 22.45
CA GLY A 8 -25.97 -11.64 23.52
C GLY A 8 -25.05 -12.82 23.75
N THR A 9 -23.78 -12.59 24.10
CA THR A 9 -22.99 -13.59 24.84
C THR A 9 -22.20 -12.89 25.95
N GLU A 10 -22.35 -13.39 27.17
CA GLU A 10 -21.64 -12.93 28.36
C GLU A 10 -20.13 -12.87 28.08
N ALA A 11 -19.52 -11.74 28.43
CA ALA A 11 -18.08 -11.53 28.27
C ALA A 11 -17.34 -12.57 29.11
N LYS A 12 -16.80 -13.61 28.46
CA LYS A 12 -15.70 -14.38 29.03
C LYS A 12 -14.60 -13.35 29.36
N ASN A 13 -14.10 -13.36 30.59
CA ASN A 13 -12.92 -12.59 30.99
C ASN A 13 -11.75 -12.94 30.05
N ILE A 14 -11.61 -12.18 28.97
CA ILE A 14 -10.42 -12.19 28.12
C ILE A 14 -9.37 -11.39 28.93
N PRO A 15 -8.23 -11.99 29.31
CA PRO A 15 -7.15 -11.24 29.94
C PRO A 15 -6.80 -10.03 29.07
N ALA A 16 -6.58 -8.87 29.69
CA ALA A 16 -6.15 -7.69 28.96
C ALA A 16 -4.90 -8.00 28.12
N PRO A 17 -4.79 -7.46 26.89
CA PRO A 17 -3.61 -7.67 26.05
C PRO A 17 -2.35 -7.21 26.79
N LEU A 18 -1.27 -7.98 26.67
CA LEU A 18 0.01 -7.66 27.33
C LEU A 18 0.57 -6.34 26.82
N ALA A 19 1.32 -5.63 27.66
CA ALA A 19 1.94 -4.38 27.24
C ALA A 19 2.95 -4.61 26.10
N PRO A 20 3.13 -3.66 25.15
CA PRO A 20 3.99 -3.84 23.97
C PRO A 20 5.42 -4.31 24.30
N ALA A 21 6.02 -3.78 25.36
CA ALA A 21 7.36 -4.16 25.80
C ALA A 21 7.43 -5.63 26.30
N GLU A 22 6.34 -6.15 26.85
CA GLU A 22 6.27 -7.55 27.30
C GLU A 22 6.15 -8.52 26.12
N LEU A 23 5.38 -8.14 25.09
CA LEU A 23 5.27 -8.89 23.85
C LEU A 23 6.61 -8.95 23.11
N GLU A 24 7.34 -7.84 23.06
CA GLU A 24 8.68 -7.79 22.46
C GLU A 24 9.65 -8.72 23.19
N ARG A 25 9.70 -8.66 24.53
CA ARG A 25 10.48 -9.57 25.37
C ARG A 25 10.13 -11.04 25.13
N MET A 26 8.84 -11.37 25.00
CA MET A 26 8.38 -12.73 24.70
C MET A 26 8.77 -13.19 23.31
N ARG A 27 8.64 -12.33 22.30
CA ARG A 27 9.03 -12.61 20.91
C ARG A 27 10.52 -12.86 20.79
N HIS A 28 11.32 -12.03 21.44
CA HIS A 28 12.76 -12.20 21.47
C HIS A 28 13.16 -13.51 22.16
N SER A 29 12.50 -13.84 23.27
CA SER A 29 12.70 -15.13 23.95
C SER A 29 12.27 -16.32 23.10
N ALA A 30 11.20 -16.20 22.32
CA ALA A 30 10.79 -17.24 21.40
C ALA A 30 11.79 -17.47 20.25
N ALA A 31 12.50 -16.43 19.82
CA ALA A 31 13.62 -16.55 18.88
C ALA A 31 14.74 -17.44 19.46
N HIS A 32 15.12 -17.21 20.72
CA HIS A 32 16.11 -18.05 21.42
C HIS A 32 15.60 -19.48 21.65
N LEU A 33 14.33 -19.65 22.01
CA LEU A 33 13.73 -20.98 22.15
C LEU A 33 13.75 -21.75 20.82
N MET A 34 13.48 -21.07 19.71
CA MET A 34 13.58 -21.61 18.37
C MET A 34 15.02 -22.01 18.05
N ALA A 35 16.01 -21.18 18.38
CA ALA A 35 17.42 -21.47 18.11
C ALA A 35 17.91 -22.66 18.95
N ALA A 36 17.51 -22.73 20.21
CA ALA A 36 17.76 -23.87 21.08
C ALA A 36 17.13 -25.18 20.54
N ALA A 37 15.91 -25.10 19.99
CA ALA A 37 15.24 -26.23 19.36
C ALA A 37 15.99 -26.69 18.09
N VAL A 38 16.41 -25.74 17.25
CA VAL A 38 17.23 -26.02 16.06
C VAL A 38 18.56 -26.64 16.45
N GLN A 39 19.25 -26.16 17.48
CA GLN A 39 20.52 -26.73 17.94
C GLN A 39 20.38 -28.18 18.40
N GLN A 40 19.26 -28.56 19.03
CA GLN A 40 19.03 -29.96 19.41
C GLN A 40 18.74 -30.87 18.21
N LEU A 41 18.12 -30.34 17.16
CA LEU A 41 17.83 -31.08 15.94
C LEU A 41 19.07 -31.17 15.03
N TRP A 42 19.87 -30.10 14.99
CA TRP A 42 21.10 -29.97 14.21
C TRP A 42 22.23 -29.41 15.10
N PRO A 43 22.99 -30.28 15.79
CA PRO A 43 24.04 -29.84 16.72
C PRO A 43 25.17 -29.00 16.09
N THR A 44 25.37 -29.12 14.78
CA THR A 44 26.38 -28.37 14.02
C THR A 44 25.87 -27.03 13.47
N ALA A 45 24.63 -26.65 13.78
CA ALA A 45 24.03 -25.39 13.34
C ALA A 45 24.86 -24.18 13.81
N ARG A 46 25.03 -23.19 12.93
CA ARG A 46 25.61 -21.89 13.29
C ARG A 46 24.55 -20.82 13.23
N PHE A 47 24.56 -19.94 14.24
CA PHE A 47 23.50 -18.98 14.48
C PHE A 47 23.97 -17.56 14.15
N GLY A 48 23.22 -16.88 13.30
CA GLY A 48 23.42 -15.48 12.96
C GLY A 48 22.69 -14.56 13.93
N VAL A 49 21.81 -13.70 13.38
CA VAL A 49 21.00 -12.74 14.14
C VAL A 49 19.55 -13.21 14.27
N GLY A 50 18.92 -12.92 15.40
CA GLY A 50 17.53 -13.32 15.68
C GLY A 50 16.72 -12.29 16.47
N PRO A 51 16.36 -11.14 15.87
CA PRO A 51 15.63 -10.09 16.55
C PRO A 51 14.13 -10.41 16.69
N ALA A 52 13.49 -9.74 17.65
CA ALA A 52 12.04 -9.62 17.65
C ALA A 52 11.58 -8.67 16.54
N VAL A 53 10.39 -8.89 16.01
CA VAL A 53 9.71 -8.01 15.04
C VAL A 53 8.27 -7.75 15.47
N LYS A 54 7.59 -6.80 14.82
CA LYS A 54 6.26 -6.29 15.20
C LYS A 54 5.21 -7.36 15.57
N ASN A 55 5.21 -8.53 14.93
CA ASN A 55 4.25 -9.62 15.17
C ASN A 55 4.90 -10.95 15.56
N GLY A 56 6.19 -10.97 15.86
CA GLY A 56 6.93 -12.22 15.94
C GLY A 56 8.43 -12.05 16.08
N PHE A 57 9.19 -12.93 15.43
CA PHE A 57 10.64 -12.92 15.39
C PHE A 57 11.13 -13.58 14.09
N TYR A 58 12.42 -13.43 13.81
CA TYR A 58 13.11 -14.33 12.89
C TYR A 58 14.45 -14.76 13.46
N TYR A 59 15.07 -15.76 12.83
CA TYR A 59 16.46 -16.11 13.10
C TYR A 59 17.18 -16.55 11.83
N ASP A 60 18.39 -16.05 11.61
CA ASP A 60 19.26 -16.48 10.51
C ASP A 60 20.09 -17.69 10.92
N LEU A 61 19.97 -18.77 10.15
CA LEU A 61 20.54 -20.08 10.44
C LEU A 61 21.44 -20.54 9.29
N ASP A 62 22.65 -20.98 9.63
CA ASP A 62 23.52 -21.73 8.73
C ASP A 62 23.45 -23.21 9.11
N LEU A 63 22.89 -24.00 8.20
CA LEU A 63 22.60 -25.41 8.39
C LEU A 63 23.18 -26.19 7.20
N PRO A 64 23.66 -27.43 7.43
CA PRO A 64 24.14 -28.29 6.35
C PRO A 64 23.02 -28.80 5.43
N VAL A 65 21.75 -28.52 5.78
CA VAL A 65 20.56 -28.96 5.05
C VAL A 65 19.66 -27.77 4.75
N GLN A 66 18.98 -27.81 3.60
CA GLN A 66 17.91 -26.86 3.30
C GLN A 66 16.65 -27.25 4.08
N LEU A 67 16.14 -26.33 4.90
CA LEU A 67 14.89 -26.48 5.63
C LEU A 67 13.71 -26.51 4.66
N THR A 68 12.75 -27.37 4.98
CA THR A 68 11.48 -27.51 4.26
C THR A 68 10.30 -27.16 5.15
N GLN A 69 9.09 -27.06 4.57
CA GLN A 69 7.87 -26.88 5.36
C GLN A 69 7.63 -28.01 6.38
N ALA A 70 8.05 -29.24 6.07
CA ALA A 70 7.95 -30.36 7.02
C ALA A 70 8.84 -30.16 8.25
N ASP A 71 9.97 -29.46 8.10
CA ASP A 71 10.89 -29.19 9.21
C ASP A 71 10.35 -28.13 10.17
N LEU A 72 9.48 -27.22 9.70
CA LEU A 72 8.79 -26.28 10.59
C LEU A 72 7.96 -27.01 11.65
N GLY A 73 7.24 -28.07 11.26
CA GLY A 73 6.48 -28.89 12.21
C GLY A 73 7.36 -29.55 13.27
N LYS A 74 8.53 -30.06 12.87
CA LYS A 74 9.50 -30.69 13.78
C LYS A 74 10.12 -29.68 14.75
N ILE A 75 10.54 -28.52 14.24
CA ILE A 75 11.13 -27.45 15.06
C ILE A 75 10.08 -26.92 16.03
N GLU A 76 8.84 -26.69 15.58
CA GLU A 76 7.77 -26.20 16.45
C GLU A 76 7.42 -27.20 17.55
N GLN A 77 7.34 -28.50 17.23
CA GLN A 77 7.18 -29.56 18.23
C GLN A 77 8.32 -29.52 19.25
N LYS A 78 9.57 -29.37 18.79
CA LYS A 78 10.74 -29.30 19.65
C LYS A 78 10.73 -28.05 20.54
N MET A 79 10.32 -26.90 20.01
CA MET A 79 10.11 -25.69 20.81
C MET A 79 9.06 -25.91 21.91
N ARG A 80 7.95 -26.61 21.61
CA ARG A 80 6.92 -26.94 22.61
C ARG A 80 7.47 -27.85 23.70
N GLU A 81 8.30 -28.84 23.36
CA GLU A 81 9.01 -29.67 24.35
C GLU A 81 9.90 -28.82 25.27
N LEU A 82 10.71 -27.93 24.72
CA LEU A 82 11.62 -27.06 25.50
C LEU A 82 10.87 -26.02 26.33
N LYS A 83 9.74 -25.50 25.83
CA LYS A 83 8.83 -24.65 26.58
C LYS A 83 8.29 -25.38 27.82
N ASN A 84 7.86 -26.63 27.67
CA ASN A 84 7.27 -27.41 28.76
C ASN A 84 8.29 -27.82 29.82
N LYS A 85 9.59 -27.78 29.50
CA LYS A 85 10.68 -27.99 30.47
C LYS A 85 10.92 -26.80 31.41
N LYS A 86 10.26 -25.65 31.20
CA LYS A 86 10.40 -24.44 32.03
C LYS A 86 11.86 -23.99 32.20
N LEU A 87 12.61 -24.00 31.10
CA LEU A 87 14.03 -23.66 31.08
C LEU A 87 14.22 -22.19 31.47
N PRO A 88 15.16 -21.85 32.38
CA PRO A 88 15.47 -20.47 32.70
C PRO A 88 16.22 -19.79 31.54
N TYR A 89 16.06 -18.46 31.43
CA TYR A 89 16.93 -17.61 30.60
C TYR A 89 17.99 -16.95 31.49
N GLU A 90 19.16 -17.56 31.56
CA GLU A 90 20.24 -17.10 32.44
C GLU A 90 21.12 -16.10 31.69
N ARG A 91 21.18 -14.86 32.19
CA ARG A 91 22.13 -13.86 31.68
C ARG A 91 23.53 -14.13 32.24
N ILE A 92 24.51 -14.21 31.37
CA ILE A 92 25.93 -14.41 31.70
C ILE A 92 26.70 -13.23 31.14
N GLU A 93 27.57 -12.61 31.93
CA GLU A 93 28.49 -11.57 31.46
C GLU A 93 29.88 -12.17 31.33
N LEU A 94 30.51 -11.96 30.18
CA LEU A 94 31.84 -12.44 29.87
C LEU A 94 32.72 -11.30 29.38
N PRO A 95 34.01 -11.27 29.74
CA PRO A 95 35.00 -10.49 29.03
C PRO A 95 34.98 -10.83 27.54
N VAL A 96 35.14 -9.84 26.66
CA VAL A 96 34.99 -10.05 25.21
C VAL A 96 35.97 -11.10 24.66
N ASP A 97 37.18 -11.17 25.18
CA ASP A 97 38.17 -12.16 24.77
C ASP A 97 37.77 -13.60 25.15
N GLU A 98 37.19 -13.78 26.34
CA GLU A 98 36.66 -15.07 26.78
C GLU A 98 35.42 -15.47 25.97
N ALA A 99 34.57 -14.49 25.66
CA ALA A 99 33.41 -14.69 24.80
C ALA A 99 33.80 -15.16 23.38
N ILE A 100 34.84 -14.56 22.79
CA ILE A 100 35.38 -14.96 21.49
C ILE A 100 35.85 -16.42 21.56
N ALA A 101 36.69 -16.75 22.54
CA ALA A 101 37.22 -18.11 22.71
C ALA A 101 36.11 -19.16 22.95
N GLU A 102 35.06 -18.80 23.70
CA GLU A 102 33.90 -19.69 23.92
C GLU A 102 33.12 -19.94 22.62
N MET A 103 32.87 -18.90 21.82
CA MET A 103 32.15 -19.05 20.55
C MET A 103 32.97 -19.78 19.48
N GLU A 104 34.29 -19.60 19.46
CA GLU A 104 35.22 -20.39 18.62
C GLU A 104 35.17 -21.87 18.99
N ARG A 105 35.22 -22.20 20.29
CA ARG A 105 35.13 -23.58 20.78
C ARG A 105 33.81 -24.26 20.38
N ARG A 106 32.72 -23.47 20.32
CA ARG A 106 31.38 -23.93 19.89
C ARG A 106 31.18 -23.89 18.37
N GLY A 107 32.18 -23.46 17.60
CA GLY A 107 32.11 -23.37 16.14
C GLY A 107 31.14 -22.30 15.61
N GLN A 108 30.80 -21.29 16.42
CA GLN A 108 29.83 -20.23 16.10
C GLN A 108 30.51 -19.04 15.39
N THR A 109 30.94 -19.26 14.14
CA THR A 109 31.75 -18.30 13.36
C THR A 109 31.10 -16.91 13.22
N TYR A 110 29.79 -16.84 13.00
CA TYR A 110 29.06 -15.56 12.89
C TYR A 110 29.08 -14.77 14.20
N LYS A 111 28.99 -15.45 15.36
CA LYS A 111 29.05 -14.79 16.67
C LYS A 111 30.46 -14.29 17.00
N VAL A 112 31.50 -15.05 16.62
CA VAL A 112 32.90 -14.62 16.73
C VAL A 112 33.13 -13.33 15.95
N GLU A 113 32.60 -13.25 14.73
CA GLU A 113 32.69 -12.05 13.90
C GLU A 113 32.02 -10.83 14.55
N LEU A 114 30.82 -11.00 15.13
CA LEU A 114 30.12 -9.93 15.86
C LEU A 114 30.89 -9.48 17.11
N LEU A 115 31.50 -10.41 17.84
CA LEU A 115 32.31 -10.11 19.02
C LEU A 115 33.58 -9.33 18.68
N ASN A 116 34.27 -9.70 17.60
CA ASN A 116 35.44 -8.96 17.12
C ASN A 116 35.06 -7.53 16.73
N LEU A 117 33.92 -7.33 16.07
CA LEU A 117 33.42 -5.97 15.80
C LEU A 117 33.13 -5.18 17.08
N LEU A 118 32.48 -5.81 18.06
CA LEU A 118 32.21 -5.18 19.35
C LEU A 118 33.53 -4.81 20.07
N LYS A 119 34.54 -5.66 19.99
CA LYS A 119 35.89 -5.42 20.53
C LYS A 119 36.62 -4.27 19.83
N GLU A 120 36.45 -4.12 18.53
CA GLU A 120 37.18 -3.11 17.74
C GLU A 120 36.46 -1.77 17.68
N LYS A 121 35.12 -1.79 17.57
CA LYS A 121 34.29 -0.63 17.18
C LYS A 121 33.19 -0.29 18.18
N GLY A 122 32.99 -1.11 19.22
CA GLY A 122 31.92 -0.93 20.21
C GLY A 122 30.50 -1.20 19.67
N SER A 123 30.36 -1.50 18.38
CA SER A 123 29.07 -1.72 17.71
C SER A 123 29.14 -2.87 16.71
N THR A 124 28.05 -3.63 16.61
CA THR A 124 27.84 -4.64 15.57
C THR A 124 27.26 -4.05 14.29
N ALA A 125 26.89 -2.76 14.28
CA ALA A 125 26.34 -2.10 13.10
C ALA A 125 27.43 -1.80 12.07
N VAL A 126 27.20 -2.22 10.83
CA VAL A 126 27.95 -1.71 9.68
C VAL A 126 27.17 -0.50 9.16
N ALA A 127 27.80 0.67 9.11
CA ALA A 127 27.20 1.99 8.89
C ALA A 127 26.38 2.20 7.59
N LYS A 128 26.11 1.15 6.80
CA LYS A 128 25.38 1.22 5.52
C LYS A 128 24.04 0.47 5.50
N GLU A 129 23.66 -0.25 6.57
CA GLU A 129 22.68 -1.34 6.43
C GLU A 129 21.33 -1.17 7.14
N THR A 130 21.16 -0.29 8.12
CA THR A 130 19.89 -0.25 8.88
C THR A 130 19.01 0.96 8.62
N GLY A 131 19.56 2.12 8.23
CA GLY A 131 18.75 3.35 8.13
C GLY A 131 18.06 3.77 9.44
N ASP A 132 18.37 3.10 10.56
CA ASP A 132 17.88 3.40 11.90
C ASP A 132 18.82 4.41 12.57
N GLU A 133 18.29 5.58 12.97
CA GLU A 133 19.00 6.58 13.80
C GLU A 133 19.15 6.10 15.27
N ASP A 134 18.50 5.00 15.68
CA ASP A 134 18.60 4.41 17.03
C ASP A 134 19.73 3.37 17.18
N VAL A 135 20.75 3.45 16.33
CA VAL A 135 22.01 2.75 16.58
C VAL A 135 22.75 3.55 17.65
N ILE A 136 22.71 3.05 18.89
CA ILE A 136 23.55 3.53 20.00
C ILE A 136 25.02 3.31 19.61
N GLY A 137 25.58 4.28 18.89
CA GLY A 137 26.97 4.63 19.06
C GLY A 137 27.07 5.29 20.43
N SER A 138 27.62 4.59 21.42
CA SER A 138 28.41 5.34 22.39
C SER A 138 29.42 6.13 21.55
N ASN A 139 29.33 7.45 21.58
CA ASN A 139 30.27 8.39 20.95
C ASN A 139 31.66 8.32 21.61
N GLU A 140 32.13 7.13 21.94
CA GLU A 140 33.44 6.84 22.45
C GLU A 140 34.06 5.81 21.50
N SER A 141 35.09 6.24 20.78
CA SER A 141 35.93 5.37 19.98
C SER A 141 36.66 4.40 20.92
N GLY A 142 36.01 3.28 21.23
CA GLY A 142 36.53 2.25 22.11
C GLY A 142 35.67 0.99 22.05
N GLY A 143 36.32 -0.18 21.97
CA GLY A 143 35.64 -1.47 22.07
C GLY A 143 34.95 -1.68 23.40
N VAL A 144 33.94 -2.57 23.43
CA VAL A 144 33.34 -2.99 24.70
C VAL A 144 34.26 -3.98 25.43
N ALA A 145 34.41 -3.83 26.75
CA ALA A 145 35.23 -4.73 27.57
C ALA A 145 34.50 -6.02 27.99
N GLN A 146 33.16 -5.93 28.11
CA GLN A 146 32.29 -7.04 28.49
C GLN A 146 31.08 -7.11 27.57
N VAL A 147 30.57 -8.33 27.40
CA VAL A 147 29.37 -8.65 26.62
C VAL A 147 28.47 -9.58 27.40
N SER A 148 27.17 -9.51 27.13
CA SER A 148 26.18 -10.39 27.73
C SER A 148 25.80 -11.53 26.78
N PHE A 149 25.61 -12.70 27.38
CA PHE A 149 25.03 -13.89 26.76
C PHE A 149 23.77 -14.28 27.50
N TYR A 150 22.89 -14.99 26.80
CA TYR A 150 21.76 -15.67 27.41
C TYR A 150 21.86 -17.17 27.18
N LYS A 151 21.75 -17.94 28.26
CA LYS A 151 21.71 -19.39 28.25
C LYS A 151 20.28 -19.88 28.41
N THR A 152 19.84 -20.76 27.52
CA THR A 152 18.52 -21.39 27.52
C THR A 152 18.68 -22.90 27.36
N GLY A 153 18.76 -23.62 28.48
CA GLY A 153 19.21 -25.02 28.46
C GLY A 153 20.68 -25.11 28.03
N GLU A 154 20.98 -25.90 27.00
CA GLU A 154 22.34 -26.04 26.45
C GLU A 154 22.71 -24.94 25.44
N PHE A 155 21.71 -24.20 24.95
CA PHE A 155 21.89 -23.12 24.00
C PHE A 155 22.44 -21.87 24.69
N LEU A 156 23.46 -21.26 24.09
CA LEU A 156 24.11 -20.05 24.59
C LEU A 156 24.22 -19.06 23.43
N ASP A 157 23.64 -17.87 23.57
CA ASP A 157 23.61 -16.88 22.49
C ASP A 157 24.09 -15.49 22.95
N LEU A 158 24.83 -14.81 22.07
CA LEU A 158 25.26 -13.43 22.27
C LEU A 158 24.06 -12.49 22.13
N CYS A 159 23.63 -11.91 23.24
CA CYS A 159 22.42 -11.11 23.29
C CYS A 159 22.39 -10.15 24.48
N ARG A 160 21.82 -8.94 24.30
CA ARG A 160 21.63 -7.93 25.35
C ARG A 160 20.34 -8.12 26.16
N GLY A 161 19.37 -8.87 25.64
CA GLY A 161 18.04 -9.02 26.22
C GLY A 161 17.17 -7.75 26.03
N PRO A 162 16.07 -7.61 26.80
CA PRO A 162 15.64 -8.51 27.88
C PRO A 162 15.00 -9.81 27.39
N HIS A 163 14.97 -10.83 28.26
CA HIS A 163 14.27 -12.09 28.07
C HIS A 163 13.21 -12.31 29.15
N VAL A 164 12.26 -13.19 28.89
CA VAL A 164 11.37 -13.74 29.93
C VAL A 164 12.19 -14.58 30.92
N GLU A 165 11.69 -14.80 32.13
CA GLU A 165 12.43 -15.54 33.17
C GLU A 165 12.52 -17.04 32.84
N SER A 166 11.45 -17.61 32.26
CA SER A 166 11.38 -19.03 31.95
C SER A 166 10.64 -19.31 30.63
N SER A 167 11.04 -20.37 29.93
CA SER A 167 10.51 -20.73 28.61
C SER A 167 8.99 -20.93 28.58
N ASN A 168 8.36 -21.29 29.70
CA ASN A 168 6.90 -21.44 29.80
C ASN A 168 6.13 -20.12 29.81
N GLN A 169 6.81 -18.97 30.03
CA GLN A 169 6.20 -17.64 29.95
C GLN A 169 6.03 -17.16 28.49
N ILE A 170 6.68 -17.82 27.52
CA ILE A 170 6.36 -17.61 26.10
C ILE A 170 4.93 -18.12 25.88
N ALA A 171 4.01 -17.26 25.43
CA ALA A 171 2.60 -17.61 25.27
C ALA A 171 2.37 -18.50 24.03
N VAL A 172 1.61 -18.04 23.04
CA VAL A 172 1.26 -18.84 21.87
C VAL A 172 2.17 -18.45 20.72
N PHE A 173 2.84 -19.44 20.11
CA PHE A 173 3.72 -19.24 18.96
C PHE A 173 3.41 -20.19 17.82
N LYS A 174 3.78 -19.77 16.60
CA LYS A 174 3.71 -20.58 15.38
C LYS A 174 4.87 -20.22 14.44
N LEU A 175 5.50 -21.22 13.83
CA LEU A 175 6.48 -21.00 12.76
C LEU A 175 5.77 -20.70 11.44
N MET A 176 6.28 -19.72 10.69
CA MET A 176 5.57 -19.10 9.56
C MET A 176 6.13 -19.56 8.22
N ASN A 177 7.34 -19.12 7.88
CA ASN A 177 7.98 -19.39 6.60
C ASN A 177 9.50 -19.36 6.73
N ILE A 178 10.15 -19.92 5.71
CA ILE A 178 11.60 -19.92 5.53
C ILE A 178 11.90 -18.95 4.38
N ALA A 179 12.87 -18.07 4.56
CA ALA A 179 13.37 -17.19 3.51
C ALA A 179 14.90 -17.34 3.38
N GLY A 180 15.45 -16.97 2.22
CA GLY A 180 16.89 -16.78 2.10
C GLY A 180 17.29 -15.41 2.66
N ALA A 181 18.40 -15.37 3.38
CA ALA A 181 19.06 -14.13 3.77
C ALA A 181 20.55 -14.23 3.43
N TYR A 182 21.21 -13.11 3.22
CA TYR A 182 22.67 -13.08 3.11
C TYR A 182 23.24 -12.50 4.40
N TRP A 183 24.35 -13.06 4.88
CA TRP A 183 25.01 -12.51 6.07
C TRP A 183 25.38 -11.04 5.84
N ARG A 184 25.00 -10.16 6.79
CA ARG A 184 25.10 -8.70 6.66
C ARG A 184 24.43 -8.11 5.40
N GLY A 185 23.37 -8.75 4.91
CA GLY A 185 22.63 -8.26 3.74
C GLY A 185 23.43 -8.16 2.43
N ASN A 186 24.63 -8.77 2.36
CA ASN A 186 25.51 -8.68 1.20
C ASN A 186 25.51 -10.00 0.43
N GLU A 187 25.04 -9.97 -0.81
CA GLU A 187 24.93 -11.13 -1.71
C GLU A 187 26.25 -11.91 -1.93
N LYS A 188 27.40 -11.29 -1.66
CA LYS A 188 28.72 -11.92 -1.77
C LYS A 188 29.07 -12.77 -0.55
N ASN A 189 28.32 -12.65 0.54
CA ASN A 189 28.53 -13.41 1.77
C ASN A 189 27.74 -14.74 1.75
N PRO A 190 28.02 -15.66 2.69
CA PRO A 190 27.26 -16.91 2.79
C PRO A 190 25.75 -16.67 2.88
N GLN A 191 25.00 -17.50 2.15
CA GLN A 191 23.55 -17.51 2.20
C GLN A 191 23.09 -18.29 3.44
N LEU A 192 22.23 -17.65 4.23
CA LEU A 192 21.60 -18.17 5.44
C LEU A 192 20.13 -18.46 5.19
N GLN A 193 19.57 -19.33 6.03
CA GLN A 193 18.15 -19.65 6.05
C GLN A 193 17.48 -18.90 7.20
N ARG A 194 16.66 -17.91 6.86
CA ARG A 194 15.91 -17.10 7.81
C ARG A 194 14.60 -17.79 8.16
N LEU A 195 14.42 -18.15 9.43
CA LEU A 195 13.20 -18.76 9.93
C LEU A 195 12.33 -17.76 10.67
N TYR A 196 11.11 -17.53 10.19
CA TYR A 196 10.14 -16.61 10.81
C TYR A 196 9.19 -17.33 11.75
N GLY A 197 8.89 -16.70 12.88
CA GLY A 197 7.87 -17.15 13.84
C GLY A 197 6.99 -16.01 14.30
N ALA A 198 5.74 -16.32 14.66
CA ALA A 198 4.77 -15.38 15.22
C ALA A 198 4.55 -15.70 16.71
N VAL A 199 4.33 -14.67 17.54
CA VAL A 199 4.03 -14.84 18.97
C VAL A 199 2.97 -13.83 19.42
N PHE A 200 1.94 -14.34 20.09
CA PHE A 200 0.80 -13.59 20.61
C PHE A 200 0.45 -14.04 22.04
N SER A 201 -0.25 -13.18 22.77
CA SER A 201 -0.64 -13.44 24.16
C SER A 201 -1.67 -14.56 24.26
N THR A 202 -2.58 -14.62 23.28
CA THR A 202 -3.69 -15.58 23.26
C THR A 202 -3.72 -16.39 21.97
N LYS A 203 -4.46 -17.49 21.98
CA LYS A 203 -4.66 -18.31 20.77
C LYS A 203 -5.55 -17.57 19.77
N GLU A 204 -6.54 -16.85 20.27
CA GLU A 204 -7.49 -16.06 19.50
C GLU A 204 -6.78 -14.96 18.69
N GLU A 205 -5.82 -14.26 19.29
CA GLU A 205 -4.98 -13.26 18.60
C GLU A 205 -4.12 -13.89 17.50
N LEU A 206 -3.49 -15.04 17.77
CA LEU A 206 -2.72 -15.76 16.77
C LEU A 206 -3.60 -16.24 15.63
N ASP A 207 -4.75 -16.86 15.93
CA ASP A 207 -5.67 -17.36 14.92
C ASP A 207 -6.22 -16.21 14.06
N HIS A 208 -6.54 -15.06 14.67
CA HIS A 208 -6.91 -13.84 13.96
C HIS A 208 -5.77 -13.34 13.05
N TYR A 209 -4.53 -13.29 13.54
CA TYR A 209 -3.38 -12.89 12.73
C TYR A 209 -3.15 -13.83 11.53
N LEU A 210 -3.29 -15.14 11.73
CA LEU A 210 -3.18 -16.12 10.64
C LEU A 210 -4.30 -15.97 9.62
N TRP A 211 -5.53 -15.73 10.08
CA TRP A 211 -6.66 -15.41 9.22
C TRP A 211 -6.39 -14.14 8.41
N GLN A 212 -5.87 -13.06 9.02
CA GLN A 212 -5.50 -11.83 8.32
C GLN A 212 -4.45 -12.09 7.23
N LEU A 213 -3.43 -12.90 7.50
CA LEU A 213 -2.41 -13.25 6.50
C LEU A 213 -2.98 -14.08 5.35
N GLU A 214 -3.90 -15.00 5.63
CA GLU A 214 -4.56 -15.79 4.59
C GLU A 214 -5.47 -14.91 3.71
N GLU A 215 -6.27 -14.04 4.32
CA GLU A 215 -7.10 -13.07 3.61
C GLU A 215 -6.23 -12.09 2.79
N ALA A 216 -5.11 -11.63 3.33
CA ALA A 216 -4.18 -10.78 2.61
C ALA A 216 -3.64 -11.45 1.34
N ARG A 217 -3.26 -12.74 1.43
CA ARG A 217 -2.81 -13.52 0.27
C ARG A 217 -3.90 -13.73 -0.78
N LYS A 218 -5.16 -13.88 -0.37
CA LYS A 218 -6.31 -13.99 -1.29
C LYS A 218 -6.61 -12.68 -1.99
N ARG A 219 -6.26 -11.55 -1.37
CA ARG A 219 -6.56 -10.20 -1.84
C ARG A 219 -5.42 -9.54 -2.60
N ASP A 220 -4.22 -10.12 -2.56
CA ASP A 220 -3.01 -9.60 -3.21
C ASP A 220 -3.28 -9.21 -4.66
N HIS A 221 -3.17 -7.91 -4.95
CA HIS A 221 -3.48 -7.35 -6.25
C HIS A 221 -2.57 -7.88 -7.37
N ARG A 222 -1.38 -8.40 -7.05
CA ARG A 222 -0.46 -8.99 -8.03
C ARG A 222 -1.01 -10.31 -8.55
N LYS A 223 -1.54 -11.13 -7.64
CA LYS A 223 -2.17 -12.40 -7.98
C LYS A 223 -3.52 -12.17 -8.67
N LEU A 224 -4.40 -11.41 -8.03
CA LEU A 224 -5.73 -11.15 -8.58
C LEU A 224 -5.66 -10.34 -9.89
N GLY A 225 -4.73 -9.40 -10.00
CA GLY A 225 -4.53 -8.62 -11.21
C GLY A 225 -4.15 -9.47 -12.42
N GLN A 226 -3.34 -10.52 -12.22
CA GLN A 226 -3.05 -11.51 -13.26
C GLN A 226 -4.25 -12.42 -13.53
N GLU A 227 -4.87 -12.99 -12.49
CA GLU A 227 -6.02 -13.89 -12.64
C GLU A 227 -7.23 -13.23 -13.34
N LEU A 228 -7.39 -11.92 -13.17
CA LEU A 228 -8.48 -11.12 -13.75
C LEU A 228 -8.06 -10.35 -15.02
N ASP A 229 -6.86 -10.59 -15.54
CA ASP A 229 -6.32 -9.93 -16.75
C ASP A 229 -6.38 -8.39 -16.67
N ILE A 230 -6.05 -7.81 -15.52
CA ILE A 230 -6.09 -6.36 -15.27
C ILE A 230 -4.80 -5.69 -15.77
N PHE A 231 -3.65 -6.27 -15.45
CA PHE A 231 -2.35 -5.74 -15.85
C PHE A 231 -1.32 -6.87 -15.96
N THR A 232 -0.23 -6.57 -16.65
CA THR A 232 0.96 -7.42 -16.70
C THR A 232 2.23 -6.56 -16.66
N PHE A 233 3.37 -7.22 -16.47
CA PHE A 233 4.69 -6.62 -16.62
C PHE A 233 5.46 -7.39 -17.70
N SER A 234 6.33 -6.68 -18.40
CA SER A 234 7.23 -7.26 -19.40
C SER A 234 8.64 -6.78 -19.10
N ASP A 235 9.58 -7.72 -19.01
CA ASP A 235 10.99 -7.39 -18.78
C ASP A 235 11.56 -6.51 -19.91
N ASP A 236 11.10 -6.74 -21.15
CA ASP A 236 11.47 -5.94 -22.33
C ASP A 236 10.96 -4.50 -22.26
N VAL A 237 9.84 -4.26 -21.56
CA VAL A 237 9.29 -2.91 -21.34
C VAL A 237 10.01 -2.20 -20.20
N GLY A 238 10.36 -2.94 -19.15
CA GLY A 238 11.15 -2.47 -18.01
C GLY A 238 10.41 -2.51 -16.67
N GLN A 239 11.20 -2.63 -15.60
CA GLN A 239 10.68 -2.78 -14.25
C GLN A 239 9.91 -1.54 -13.77
N GLY A 240 8.76 -1.78 -13.12
CA GLY A 240 7.92 -0.73 -12.57
C GLY A 240 7.13 0.05 -13.63
N LEU A 241 7.03 -0.47 -14.86
CA LEU A 241 6.22 0.09 -15.95
C LEU A 241 5.09 -0.90 -16.30
N PRO A 242 3.92 -0.79 -15.66
CA PRO A 242 2.84 -1.75 -15.87
C PRO A 242 2.21 -1.60 -17.26
N LEU A 243 1.91 -2.73 -17.89
CA LEU A 243 1.07 -2.82 -19.08
C LEU A 243 -0.37 -3.07 -18.65
N TRP A 244 -1.24 -2.10 -18.95
CA TRP A 244 -2.66 -2.21 -18.67
C TRP A 244 -3.34 -3.06 -19.74
N MET A 245 -3.93 -4.17 -19.29
CA MET A 245 -4.70 -5.08 -20.14
C MET A 245 -6.13 -4.54 -20.31
N PRO A 246 -6.93 -5.03 -21.28
CA PRO A 246 -8.26 -4.48 -21.56
C PRO A 246 -9.14 -4.31 -20.31
N ASN A 247 -9.14 -5.28 -19.40
CA ASN A 247 -9.95 -5.19 -18.18
C ASN A 247 -9.48 -4.08 -17.23
N GLY A 248 -8.17 -3.90 -17.09
CA GLY A 248 -7.62 -2.82 -16.27
C GLY A 248 -7.80 -1.45 -16.89
N THR A 249 -7.73 -1.35 -18.23
CA THR A 249 -8.02 -0.11 -18.95
C THR A 249 -9.46 0.37 -18.70
N VAL A 250 -10.45 -0.53 -18.73
CA VAL A 250 -11.84 -0.18 -18.37
C VAL A 250 -11.94 0.41 -16.97
N ILE A 251 -11.28 -0.20 -15.97
CA ILE A 251 -11.29 0.31 -14.59
C ILE A 251 -10.71 1.73 -14.54
N ARG A 252 -9.61 1.99 -15.28
CA ARG A 252 -9.01 3.32 -15.36
C ARG A 252 -9.96 4.33 -15.98
N GLU A 253 -10.58 3.99 -17.09
CA GLU A 253 -11.50 4.89 -17.80
C GLU A 253 -12.73 5.22 -16.96
N GLU A 254 -13.27 4.26 -16.20
CA GLU A 254 -14.38 4.50 -15.25
C GLU A 254 -13.97 5.44 -14.12
N LEU A 255 -12.78 5.25 -13.55
CA LEU A 255 -12.24 6.13 -12.52
C LEU A 255 -11.97 7.54 -13.06
N GLU A 256 -11.40 7.65 -14.26
CA GLU A 256 -11.12 8.92 -14.90
C GLU A 256 -12.41 9.66 -15.28
N LYS A 257 -13.42 8.95 -15.78
CA LYS A 257 -14.76 9.50 -16.06
C LYS A 257 -15.40 10.04 -14.79
N LEU A 258 -15.41 9.25 -13.71
CA LEU A 258 -15.88 9.70 -12.40
C LEU A 258 -15.14 10.96 -11.93
N ALA A 259 -13.80 10.98 -12.05
CA ALA A 259 -13.04 12.14 -11.62
C ALA A 259 -13.39 13.38 -12.46
N LYS A 260 -13.50 13.25 -13.78
CA LYS A 260 -13.91 14.35 -14.67
C LYS A 260 -15.29 14.91 -14.32
N GLU A 261 -16.25 14.05 -13.97
CA GLU A 261 -17.60 14.45 -13.56
C GLU A 261 -17.58 15.26 -12.25
N GLU A 262 -16.92 14.75 -11.21
CA GLU A 262 -16.84 15.42 -9.89
C GLU A 262 -15.98 16.69 -9.94
N GLU A 263 -14.87 16.66 -10.68
CA GLU A 263 -14.02 17.82 -10.92
C GLU A 263 -14.79 18.93 -11.64
N ARG A 264 -15.56 18.60 -12.67
CA ARG A 264 -16.39 19.59 -13.37
C ARG A 264 -17.45 20.18 -12.46
N ARG A 265 -18.08 19.36 -11.60
CA ARG A 265 -19.05 19.82 -10.60
C ARG A 265 -18.46 20.84 -9.64
N ASP A 266 -17.21 20.65 -9.24
CA ASP A 266 -16.48 21.55 -8.33
C ASP A 266 -15.76 22.70 -9.07
N GLY A 267 -16.04 22.89 -10.37
CA GLY A 267 -15.53 24.01 -11.16
C GLY A 267 -14.06 23.92 -11.54
N TYR A 268 -13.51 22.70 -11.64
CA TYR A 268 -12.18 22.48 -12.19
C TYR A 268 -12.17 22.65 -13.71
N VAL A 269 -11.08 23.21 -14.21
CA VAL A 269 -10.76 23.27 -15.63
C VAL A 269 -9.66 22.26 -15.93
N ARG A 270 -9.83 21.52 -17.03
CA ARG A 270 -8.90 20.46 -17.43
C ARG A 270 -7.80 21.02 -18.33
N VAL A 271 -6.57 20.58 -18.08
CA VAL A 271 -5.38 20.92 -18.88
C VAL A 271 -4.64 19.66 -19.27
N SER A 272 -3.68 19.78 -20.20
CA SER A 272 -2.75 18.71 -20.57
C SER A 272 -1.38 19.33 -20.81
N THR A 273 -0.34 18.71 -20.25
CA THR A 273 1.03 19.23 -20.35
C THR A 273 2.01 18.17 -20.85
N PRO A 274 3.13 18.59 -21.47
CA PRO A 274 4.18 17.66 -21.90
C PRO A 274 4.72 16.75 -20.78
N HIS A 275 5.33 15.64 -21.19
CA HIS A 275 5.96 14.66 -20.28
C HIS A 275 7.46 14.92 -20.07
N ILE A 276 8.05 15.76 -20.92
CA ILE A 276 9.47 16.06 -20.95
C ILE A 276 9.66 17.58 -20.97
N THR A 277 10.68 18.08 -20.27
CA THR A 277 10.99 19.51 -20.20
C THR A 277 12.47 19.74 -19.95
N LYS A 278 12.93 20.96 -20.22
CA LYS A 278 14.30 21.40 -19.93
C LYS A 278 14.56 21.45 -18.42
N ASP A 279 15.81 21.18 -18.06
CA ASP A 279 16.39 21.30 -16.71
C ASP A 279 16.02 22.61 -15.99
N LYS A 280 16.04 23.75 -16.67
CA LYS A 280 15.77 25.09 -16.11
C LYS A 280 14.45 25.17 -15.37
N LEU A 281 13.42 24.46 -15.83
CA LEU A 281 12.11 24.43 -15.16
C LEU A 281 12.19 23.71 -13.80
N TYR A 282 12.98 22.63 -13.72
CA TYR A 282 13.18 21.88 -12.49
C TYR A 282 14.17 22.53 -11.53
N TYR A 283 15.15 23.28 -12.05
CA TYR A 283 15.96 24.17 -11.21
C TYR A 283 15.09 25.26 -10.59
N ARG A 284 14.29 25.98 -11.39
CA ARG A 284 13.41 27.05 -10.90
C ARG A 284 12.41 26.55 -9.85
N SER A 285 11.79 25.39 -10.10
CA SER A 285 10.86 24.80 -9.12
C SER A 285 11.54 24.18 -7.90
N GLY A 286 12.86 23.98 -7.92
CA GLY A 286 13.63 23.34 -6.86
C GLY A 286 13.63 21.81 -6.88
N HIS A 287 12.94 21.17 -7.83
CA HIS A 287 12.95 19.71 -7.94
C HIS A 287 14.34 19.17 -8.30
N LEU A 288 15.12 19.86 -9.13
CA LEU A 288 16.45 19.36 -9.46
C LEU A 288 17.43 19.50 -8.28
N PRO A 289 17.43 20.59 -7.49
CA PRO A 289 18.21 20.65 -6.25
C PRO A 289 17.83 19.61 -5.18
N TYR A 290 16.55 19.33 -4.98
CA TYR A 290 16.07 18.54 -3.83
C TYR A 290 15.59 17.11 -4.17
N TYR A 291 15.33 16.81 -5.44
CA TYR A 291 14.64 15.59 -5.89
C TYR A 291 15.37 14.86 -7.03
N ARG A 292 16.62 15.24 -7.35
CA ARG A 292 17.38 14.66 -8.47
C ARG A 292 17.56 13.15 -8.39
N GLU A 293 17.77 12.62 -7.19
CA GLU A 293 18.02 11.19 -6.96
C GLU A 293 16.80 10.32 -7.32
N ASP A 294 15.60 10.89 -7.21
CA ASP A 294 14.32 10.24 -7.53
C ASP A 294 13.84 10.57 -8.96
N MET A 295 14.62 11.30 -9.75
CA MET A 295 14.33 11.61 -11.15
C MET A 295 15.04 10.63 -12.09
N TYR A 296 14.42 10.34 -13.24
CA TYR A 296 15.14 9.65 -14.31
C TYR A 296 16.32 10.50 -14.81
N ALA A 297 17.38 9.83 -15.24
CA ALA A 297 18.55 10.47 -15.83
C ALA A 297 18.14 11.39 -16.99
N PRO A 298 18.84 12.54 -17.17
CA PRO A 298 18.53 13.45 -18.26
C PRO A 298 18.78 12.81 -19.62
N ILE A 299 18.02 13.27 -20.61
CA ILE A 299 18.23 13.04 -22.03
C ILE A 299 18.96 14.26 -22.56
N GLU A 300 20.22 14.09 -22.96
CA GLU A 300 21.03 15.18 -23.53
C GLU A 300 20.77 15.31 -25.03
N ILE A 301 20.36 16.50 -25.46
CA ILE A 301 20.10 16.82 -26.87
C ILE A 301 20.68 18.20 -27.16
N GLU A 302 21.61 18.28 -28.12
CA GLU A 302 22.19 19.55 -28.59
C GLU A 302 22.78 20.44 -27.48
N GLY A 303 23.36 19.82 -26.43
CA GLY A 303 23.94 20.52 -25.28
C GLY A 303 22.91 21.02 -24.26
N GLU A 304 21.64 20.65 -24.39
CA GLU A 304 20.59 20.86 -23.38
C GLU A 304 20.20 19.54 -22.71
N GLU A 305 19.97 19.60 -21.39
CA GLU A 305 19.43 18.47 -20.63
C GLU A 305 17.89 18.53 -20.56
N TYR A 306 17.24 17.45 -20.97
CA TYR A 306 15.80 17.26 -20.83
C TYR A 306 15.50 16.17 -19.81
N PHE A 307 14.44 16.35 -19.04
CA PHE A 307 14.02 15.42 -18.01
C PHE A 307 12.56 14.99 -18.21
N LEU A 308 12.30 13.70 -18.00
CA LEU A 308 10.94 13.20 -17.81
C LEU A 308 10.36 13.79 -16.52
N LYS A 309 9.08 14.15 -16.54
CA LYS A 309 8.46 14.84 -15.41
C LYS A 309 8.23 13.92 -14.21
N PRO A 310 8.77 14.26 -13.01
CA PRO A 310 8.45 13.52 -11.77
C PRO A 310 7.13 13.96 -11.13
N MET A 311 6.58 15.09 -11.59
CA MET A 311 5.34 15.71 -11.14
C MET A 311 4.82 16.77 -12.12
N ASN A 312 3.55 17.14 -12.01
CA ASN A 312 2.90 18.07 -12.95
C ASN A 312 3.01 19.54 -12.53
N CYS A 313 3.27 19.84 -11.25
CA CYS A 313 3.21 21.20 -10.70
C CYS A 313 3.95 22.27 -11.53
N PRO A 314 5.21 22.07 -11.98
CA PRO A 314 5.93 23.15 -12.65
C PRO A 314 5.32 23.52 -14.00
N HIS A 315 4.69 22.55 -14.67
CA HIS A 315 4.00 22.77 -15.94
C HIS A 315 2.68 23.52 -15.74
N HIS A 316 1.94 23.20 -14.67
CA HIS A 316 0.70 23.92 -14.35
C HIS A 316 0.99 25.38 -13.97
N HIS A 317 2.12 25.65 -13.32
CA HIS A 317 2.56 27.02 -13.06
C HIS A 317 2.84 27.80 -14.36
N GLN A 318 3.42 27.17 -15.39
CA GLN A 318 3.58 27.80 -16.70
C GLN A 318 2.22 28.14 -17.35
N LEU A 319 1.22 27.27 -17.20
CA LEU A 319 -0.15 27.55 -17.68
C LEU A 319 -0.82 28.70 -16.91
N TYR A 320 -0.56 28.80 -15.61
CA TYR A 320 -1.03 29.93 -14.81
C TYR A 320 -0.45 31.25 -15.36
N LEU A 321 0.88 31.29 -15.53
CA LEU A 321 1.65 32.43 -16.01
C LEU A 321 1.34 32.85 -17.46
N ALA A 322 0.78 31.95 -18.27
CA ALA A 322 0.44 32.24 -19.67
C ALA A 322 -0.59 33.37 -19.83
N ARG A 323 -1.33 33.74 -18.77
CA ARG A 323 -2.32 34.83 -18.80
C ARG A 323 -2.27 35.61 -17.49
N LEU A 324 -2.36 36.94 -17.58
CA LEU A 324 -2.61 37.80 -16.43
C LEU A 324 -3.93 37.42 -15.75
N ARG A 325 -3.95 37.43 -14.42
CA ARG A 325 -5.11 37.04 -13.60
C ARG A 325 -5.59 38.21 -12.77
N SER A 326 -6.90 38.41 -12.71
CA SER A 326 -7.57 39.29 -11.75
C SER A 326 -7.95 38.50 -10.50
N TYR A 327 -8.11 39.19 -9.38
CA TYR A 327 -8.68 38.63 -8.15
C TYR A 327 -10.05 37.95 -8.38
N ARG A 328 -10.80 38.38 -9.41
CA ARG A 328 -12.09 37.81 -9.82
C ARG A 328 -11.99 36.46 -10.53
N ASP A 329 -10.82 36.15 -11.08
CA ASP A 329 -10.56 34.86 -11.73
C ASP A 329 -10.24 33.76 -10.71
N LEU A 330 -10.07 34.11 -9.43
CA LEU A 330 -9.71 33.20 -8.36
C LEU A 330 -10.94 32.84 -7.48
N PRO A 331 -11.09 31.56 -7.08
CA PRO A 331 -10.09 30.48 -7.18
C PRO A 331 -10.09 29.79 -8.56
N LEU A 332 -8.89 29.58 -9.11
CA LEU A 332 -8.68 28.83 -10.36
C LEU A 332 -8.20 27.42 -10.03
N ARG A 333 -8.86 26.39 -10.58
CA ARG A 333 -8.56 24.99 -10.27
C ARG A 333 -8.17 24.23 -11.54
N MET A 334 -6.87 24.00 -11.77
CA MET A 334 -6.39 23.28 -12.95
C MET A 334 -6.14 21.82 -12.63
N ALA A 335 -6.84 20.91 -13.33
CA ALA A 335 -6.73 19.47 -13.12
C ALA A 335 -6.20 18.75 -14.37
N GLU A 336 -5.41 17.71 -14.17
CA GLU A 336 -4.86 16.86 -15.22
C GLU A 336 -4.75 15.42 -14.70
N TYR A 337 -5.07 14.44 -15.55
CA TYR A 337 -4.59 13.09 -15.33
C TYR A 337 -3.18 13.02 -15.90
N GLY A 338 -2.22 13.41 -15.07
CA GLY A 338 -0.84 13.66 -15.47
C GLY A 338 0.02 12.42 -15.29
N GLN A 339 0.56 11.91 -16.40
CA GLN A 339 1.54 10.82 -16.40
C GLN A 339 2.91 11.34 -15.96
N VAL A 340 3.47 10.74 -14.92
CA VAL A 340 4.77 11.13 -14.35
C VAL A 340 5.68 9.91 -14.19
N TYR A 341 6.97 10.18 -13.97
CA TYR A 341 8.01 9.17 -13.87
C TYR A 341 8.94 9.45 -12.69
N ARG A 342 9.11 8.47 -11.81
CA ARG A 342 10.03 8.53 -10.66
C ARG A 342 10.99 7.35 -10.69
N TYR A 343 12.25 7.64 -10.42
CA TYR A 343 13.29 6.62 -10.34
C TYR A 343 13.24 5.94 -8.96
N GLU A 344 12.30 5.01 -8.83
CA GLU A 344 12.22 4.15 -7.64
C GLU A 344 13.30 3.05 -7.71
N GLN A 345 13.97 2.80 -6.60
CA GLN A 345 14.91 1.69 -6.48
C GLN A 345 14.22 0.36 -6.82
N SER A 346 14.89 -0.53 -7.56
CA SER A 346 14.29 -1.77 -8.06
C SER A 346 13.71 -2.64 -6.94
N GLY A 347 14.40 -2.74 -5.80
CA GLY A 347 13.94 -3.49 -4.63
C GLY A 347 12.71 -2.89 -3.93
N ALA A 348 12.37 -1.64 -4.21
CA ALA A 348 11.20 -0.96 -3.66
C ALA A 348 9.93 -1.12 -4.51
N LEU A 349 10.07 -1.58 -5.77
CA LEU A 349 8.93 -1.77 -6.67
C LEU A 349 8.01 -2.89 -6.17
N SER A 350 6.70 -2.66 -6.24
CA SER A 350 5.72 -3.64 -5.75
C SER A 350 4.43 -3.55 -6.55
N GLY A 351 4.29 -4.44 -7.53
CA GLY A 351 3.12 -4.54 -8.40
C GLY A 351 2.68 -3.16 -8.90
N LEU A 352 1.41 -2.84 -8.70
CA LEU A 352 0.84 -1.52 -9.01
C LEU A 352 0.91 -0.53 -7.82
N MET A 353 1.26 -0.99 -6.61
CA MET A 353 1.33 -0.12 -5.43
C MET A 353 2.50 0.87 -5.47
N ARG A 354 3.63 0.44 -6.05
CA ARG A 354 4.85 1.25 -6.22
C ARG A 354 5.49 0.96 -7.57
N THR A 355 5.30 1.90 -8.51
CA THR A 355 5.75 1.84 -9.90
C THR A 355 6.67 3.02 -10.21
N ARG A 356 7.39 2.96 -11.33
CA ARG A 356 8.22 4.07 -11.83
C ARG A 356 7.43 5.01 -12.73
N GLY A 357 6.52 4.47 -13.54
CA GLY A 357 5.59 5.26 -14.36
C GLY A 357 4.19 5.13 -13.79
N PHE A 358 3.52 6.25 -13.59
CA PHE A 358 2.14 6.27 -13.09
C PHE A 358 1.39 7.53 -13.50
N ASN A 359 0.05 7.43 -13.52
CA ASN A 359 -0.83 8.52 -13.94
C ASN A 359 -1.69 9.00 -12.76
N GLN A 360 -1.51 10.27 -12.37
CA GLN A 360 -2.14 10.83 -11.17
C GLN A 360 -3.36 11.68 -11.50
N ASN A 361 -4.41 11.57 -10.67
CA ASN A 361 -5.54 12.51 -10.65
C ASN A 361 -5.11 13.85 -10.02
N ASP A 362 -4.16 14.52 -10.65
CA ASP A 362 -3.45 15.67 -10.08
C ASP A 362 -4.17 16.98 -10.39
N ALA A 363 -4.10 17.93 -9.45
CA ALA A 363 -4.58 19.27 -9.68
C ALA A 363 -3.87 20.30 -8.80
N HIS A 364 -3.78 21.51 -9.35
CA HIS A 364 -3.20 22.67 -8.71
C HIS A 364 -4.25 23.78 -8.68
N LEU A 365 -4.66 24.16 -7.46
CA LEU A 365 -5.58 25.26 -7.25
C LEU A 365 -4.78 26.51 -6.90
N TYR A 366 -5.12 27.62 -7.52
CA TYR A 366 -4.55 28.93 -7.28
C TYR A 366 -5.64 29.78 -6.64
N CYS A 367 -5.38 30.24 -5.42
CA CYS A 367 -6.37 30.95 -4.63
C CYS A 367 -5.74 32.13 -3.90
N ARG A 368 -6.58 33.06 -3.46
CA ARG A 368 -6.15 34.11 -2.54
C ARG A 368 -6.02 33.56 -1.13
N TYR A 369 -5.27 34.28 -0.28
CA TYR A 369 -5.12 33.93 1.12
C TYR A 369 -6.46 33.74 1.85
N ASP A 370 -7.42 34.65 1.63
CA ASP A 370 -8.76 34.60 2.23
C ASP A 370 -9.61 33.41 1.76
N GLN A 371 -9.22 32.75 0.66
CA GLN A 371 -9.93 31.61 0.07
C GLN A 371 -9.29 30.26 0.43
N ALA A 372 -8.04 30.25 0.92
CA ALA A 372 -7.23 29.04 1.05
C ALA A 372 -7.89 27.98 1.95
N LYS A 373 -8.41 28.38 3.11
CA LYS A 373 -9.10 27.48 4.05
C LYS A 373 -10.29 26.78 3.40
N ASP A 374 -11.17 27.55 2.77
CA ASP A 374 -12.40 27.03 2.17
C ASP A 374 -12.12 26.12 0.97
N GLU A 375 -11.11 26.45 0.16
CA GLU A 375 -10.67 25.58 -0.95
C GLU A 375 -10.05 24.29 -0.44
N PHE A 376 -9.24 24.35 0.61
CA PHE A 376 -8.65 23.18 1.23
C PHE A 376 -9.73 22.24 1.80
N LEU A 377 -10.73 22.81 2.49
CA LEU A 377 -11.88 22.07 3.01
C LEU A 377 -12.73 21.44 1.89
N LYS A 378 -12.93 22.12 0.76
CA LYS A 378 -13.63 21.55 -0.40
C LYS A 378 -12.88 20.33 -0.96
N VAL A 379 -11.55 20.40 -1.04
CA VAL A 379 -10.73 19.26 -1.45
C VAL A 379 -10.87 18.08 -0.48
N MET A 380 -10.91 18.33 0.83
CA MET A 380 -11.13 17.26 1.82
C MET A 380 -12.50 16.60 1.66
N ARG A 381 -13.55 17.40 1.43
CA ARG A 381 -14.90 16.88 1.14
C ARG A 381 -14.93 16.08 -0.16
N LEU A 382 -14.15 16.45 -1.18
CA LEU A 382 -14.02 15.69 -2.42
C LEU A 382 -13.42 14.30 -2.18
N HIS A 383 -12.39 14.18 -1.32
CA HIS A 383 -11.83 12.88 -0.92
C HIS A 383 -12.89 12.00 -0.27
N ALA A 384 -13.60 12.53 0.74
CA ALA A 384 -14.65 11.80 1.43
C ALA A 384 -15.76 11.32 0.49
N ARG A 385 -16.20 12.15 -0.47
CA ARG A 385 -17.20 11.75 -1.48
C ARG A 385 -16.73 10.56 -2.30
N TYR A 386 -15.48 10.54 -2.75
CA TYR A 386 -14.95 9.38 -3.48
C TYR A 386 -14.92 8.13 -2.59
N TYR A 387 -14.51 8.26 -1.34
CA TYR A 387 -14.45 7.14 -0.40
C TYR A 387 -15.83 6.55 -0.13
N ASP A 388 -16.84 7.40 0.07
CA ASP A 388 -18.23 6.99 0.23
C ASP A 388 -18.74 6.23 -1.00
N MET A 389 -18.47 6.72 -2.21
CA MET A 389 -18.84 6.04 -3.47
C MET A 389 -18.18 4.68 -3.65
N MET A 390 -16.99 4.50 -3.08
CA MET A 390 -16.23 3.24 -3.11
C MET A 390 -16.55 2.33 -1.92
N GLY A 391 -17.35 2.78 -0.95
CA GLY A 391 -17.62 2.02 0.28
C GLY A 391 -16.43 1.94 1.24
N ILE A 392 -15.49 2.88 1.15
CA ILE A 392 -14.32 2.99 2.04
C ILE A 392 -14.75 3.75 3.30
N LYS A 393 -14.93 3.02 4.42
CA LYS A 393 -15.45 3.58 5.67
C LYS A 393 -14.39 3.89 6.72
N GLU A 394 -13.29 3.13 6.72
CA GLU A 394 -12.19 3.30 7.69
C GLU A 394 -11.06 4.11 7.05
N TYR A 395 -11.08 5.42 7.30
CA TYR A 395 -10.00 6.32 6.95
C TYR A 395 -9.81 7.40 8.01
N TYR A 396 -8.60 7.93 8.09
CA TYR A 396 -8.27 9.09 8.90
C TYR A 396 -7.26 9.96 8.15
N MET A 397 -7.08 11.19 8.61
CA MET A 397 -6.10 12.11 8.05
C MET A 397 -4.86 12.15 8.92
N ARG A 398 -3.69 12.19 8.31
CA ARG A 398 -2.43 12.44 9.00
C ARG A 398 -1.96 13.83 8.65
N PHE A 399 -1.91 14.71 9.65
CA PHE A 399 -1.38 16.06 9.51
C PHE A 399 0.14 16.02 9.68
N SER A 400 0.84 16.03 8.56
CA SER A 400 2.30 15.96 8.53
C SER A 400 2.90 17.37 8.63
N LYS A 401 3.62 17.60 9.73
CA LYS A 401 4.25 18.87 10.10
C LYS A 401 5.77 18.84 9.89
N PRO A 402 6.42 20.01 9.74
CA PRO A 402 7.87 20.07 9.60
C PRO A 402 8.56 19.78 10.93
N ASP A 403 9.74 19.18 10.90
CA ASP A 403 10.65 19.17 12.04
C ASP A 403 11.42 20.51 12.07
N LEU A 404 10.97 21.43 12.92
CA LEU A 404 11.58 22.76 13.06
C LEU A 404 13.01 22.73 13.60
N SER A 405 13.51 21.58 14.09
CA SER A 405 14.90 21.41 14.52
C SER A 405 15.86 21.02 13.40
N LYS A 406 15.34 20.57 12.24
CA LYS A 406 16.11 20.14 11.05
C LYS A 406 15.79 21.02 9.83
N LEU A 407 16.03 22.32 9.93
CA LEU A 407 15.66 23.33 8.91
C LEU A 407 16.32 23.10 7.54
N ASP A 408 17.45 22.40 7.45
CA ASP A 408 18.15 22.12 6.20
C ASP A 408 17.29 21.31 5.19
N LYS A 409 16.27 20.59 5.68
CA LYS A 409 15.32 19.82 4.86
C LYS A 409 14.12 20.63 4.36
N TYR A 410 13.90 21.83 4.87
CA TYR A 410 12.70 22.63 4.63
C TYR A 410 13.06 24.02 4.11
N VAL A 411 12.09 24.70 3.49
CA VAL A 411 12.25 26.12 3.17
C VAL A 411 12.25 26.95 4.45
N ASN A 412 13.28 27.79 4.62
CA ASN A 412 13.55 28.58 5.83
C ASN A 412 12.64 29.82 5.95
N GLU A 413 11.35 29.58 6.20
CA GLU A 413 10.31 30.62 6.31
C GLU A 413 9.30 30.32 7.43
N PRO A 414 9.71 30.42 8.71
CA PRO A 414 8.93 29.92 9.85
C PRO A 414 7.54 30.59 9.99
N GLU A 415 7.42 31.87 9.66
CA GLU A 415 6.14 32.58 9.75
C GLU A 415 5.10 32.04 8.76
N LYS A 416 5.51 31.74 7.53
CA LYS A 416 4.63 31.16 6.51
C LYS A 416 4.23 29.72 6.84
N TRP A 417 5.15 28.95 7.41
CA TRP A 417 4.85 27.61 7.93
C TRP A 417 3.75 27.65 9.00
N LEU A 418 3.87 28.54 9.98
CA LEU A 418 2.87 28.71 11.03
C LEU A 418 1.51 29.11 10.45
N ALA A 419 1.49 30.08 9.53
CA ALA A 419 0.25 30.50 8.87
C ALA A 419 -0.40 29.37 8.06
N ALA A 420 0.39 28.61 7.30
CA ALA A 420 -0.09 27.47 6.53
C ALA A 420 -0.65 26.36 7.43
N MET A 421 0.04 26.04 8.53
CA MET A 421 -0.41 25.04 9.49
C MET A 421 -1.71 25.44 10.18
N GLU A 422 -1.88 26.72 10.51
CA GLU A 422 -3.12 27.23 11.10
C GLU A 422 -4.32 27.10 10.14
N ILE A 423 -4.13 27.46 8.86
CA ILE A 423 -5.16 27.30 7.82
C ILE A 423 -5.59 25.83 7.70
N ILE A 424 -4.61 24.92 7.64
CA ILE A 424 -4.87 23.49 7.51
C ILE A 424 -5.59 22.97 8.76
N LYS A 425 -5.12 23.32 9.95
CA LYS A 425 -5.72 22.88 11.22
C LYS A 425 -7.17 23.32 11.33
N GLN A 426 -7.47 24.60 11.04
CA GLN A 426 -8.84 25.10 11.04
C GLN A 426 -9.74 24.36 10.04
N ALA A 427 -9.22 24.07 8.83
CA ALA A 427 -9.96 23.29 7.84
C ALA A 427 -10.22 21.85 8.31
N MET A 428 -9.26 21.23 9.00
CA MET A 428 -9.40 19.89 9.59
C MET A 428 -10.44 19.85 10.70
N ASP A 429 -10.39 20.81 11.62
CA ASP A 429 -11.35 20.93 12.71
C ASP A 429 -12.78 21.15 12.17
N GLU A 430 -12.93 22.01 11.15
CA GLU A 430 -14.21 22.27 10.50
C GLU A 430 -14.73 21.08 9.67
N SER A 431 -13.85 20.22 9.17
CA SER A 431 -14.27 19.07 8.37
C SER A 431 -14.92 17.97 9.21
N GLY A 432 -14.58 17.88 10.50
CA GLY A 432 -15.06 16.84 11.42
C GLY A 432 -14.55 15.43 11.12
N TYR A 433 -13.50 15.29 10.31
CA TYR A 433 -12.89 13.99 9.98
C TYR A 433 -11.79 13.64 10.99
N PRO A 434 -11.65 12.36 11.39
CA PRO A 434 -10.64 11.97 12.36
C PRO A 434 -9.24 12.20 11.81
N TYR A 435 -8.34 12.71 12.66
CA TYR A 435 -6.95 12.92 12.28
C TYR A 435 -5.95 12.72 13.41
N VAL A 436 -4.69 12.52 13.03
CA VAL A 436 -3.53 12.46 13.91
C VAL A 436 -2.46 13.42 13.42
N GLU A 437 -1.62 13.92 14.32
CA GLU A 437 -0.51 14.82 13.97
C GLU A 437 0.81 14.00 13.91
N ALA A 438 1.66 14.27 12.93
CA ALA A 438 2.94 13.61 12.72
C ALA A 438 4.04 14.64 12.44
N GLU A 439 5.03 14.73 13.34
CA GLU A 439 6.16 15.66 13.23
C GLU A 439 7.24 15.10 12.29
N GLY A 440 7.89 15.98 11.52
CA GLY A 440 8.98 15.62 10.59
C GLY A 440 8.54 14.98 9.26
N GLU A 441 7.24 14.81 9.02
CA GLU A 441 6.72 14.14 7.82
C GLU A 441 6.23 15.10 6.71
N ALA A 442 6.34 16.42 6.89
CA ALA A 442 5.92 17.41 5.88
C ALA A 442 6.72 17.34 4.57
N ALA A 443 6.18 17.92 3.49
CA ALA A 443 6.94 18.14 2.26
C ALA A 443 7.95 19.28 2.45
N PHE A 444 9.00 19.37 1.61
CA PHE A 444 10.01 20.42 1.77
C PHE A 444 9.45 21.85 1.57
N TYR A 445 8.35 21.99 0.84
CA TYR A 445 7.71 23.26 0.45
C TYR A 445 6.44 23.62 1.22
N GLY A 446 5.97 22.76 2.14
CA GLY A 446 4.78 23.08 2.92
C GLY A 446 4.20 21.89 3.70
N PRO A 447 3.26 22.18 4.63
CA PRO A 447 2.57 21.15 5.38
C PRO A 447 1.58 20.41 4.48
N LYS A 448 1.33 19.14 4.80
CA LYS A 448 0.42 18.29 4.04
C LYS A 448 -0.49 17.47 4.92
N ILE A 449 -1.62 17.07 4.35
CA ILE A 449 -2.46 16.01 4.87
C ILE A 449 -2.31 14.79 3.97
N ASP A 450 -1.98 13.66 4.56
CA ASP A 450 -2.10 12.35 3.91
C ASP A 450 -3.41 11.70 4.35
N PHE A 451 -4.21 11.21 3.39
CA PHE A 451 -5.39 10.42 3.69
C PHE A 451 -4.98 8.95 3.83
N MET A 452 -5.08 8.47 5.07
CA MET A 452 -4.74 7.12 5.46
C MET A 452 -6.00 6.27 5.37
N ILE A 453 -6.01 5.32 4.44
CA ILE A 453 -7.10 4.37 4.29
C ILE A 453 -6.67 3.03 4.85
N LYS A 454 -7.54 2.41 5.64
CA LYS A 454 -7.33 1.06 6.14
C LYS A 454 -8.03 0.05 5.24
N SER A 455 -7.27 -0.91 4.76
CA SER A 455 -7.82 -2.03 4.00
C SER A 455 -8.60 -2.97 4.92
N VAL A 456 -9.43 -3.82 4.31
CA VAL A 456 -10.22 -4.87 4.98
C VAL A 456 -9.42 -5.87 5.82
N ILE A 457 -8.11 -5.99 5.57
CA ILE A 457 -7.18 -6.86 6.31
C ILE A 457 -6.41 -6.09 7.40
N GLY A 458 -6.61 -4.77 7.49
CA GLY A 458 -6.00 -3.90 8.49
C GLY A 458 -4.72 -3.18 8.04
N THR A 459 -4.30 -3.32 6.77
CA THR A 459 -3.14 -2.59 6.24
C THR A 459 -3.52 -1.14 5.96
N GLU A 460 -2.71 -0.19 6.43
CA GLU A 460 -2.91 1.23 6.17
C GLU A 460 -2.11 1.69 4.95
N TYR A 461 -2.76 2.49 4.11
CA TYR A 461 -2.18 3.05 2.90
C TYR A 461 -2.38 4.56 2.85
N ALA A 462 -1.30 5.30 2.60
CA ALA A 462 -1.35 6.70 2.19
C ALA A 462 -1.61 6.76 0.68
N ILE A 463 -2.88 6.88 0.29
CA ILE A 463 -3.30 6.80 -1.12
C ILE A 463 -3.29 8.17 -1.79
N SER A 464 -3.71 9.19 -1.06
CA SER A 464 -3.91 10.54 -1.58
C SER A 464 -3.41 11.58 -0.59
N THR A 465 -3.12 12.77 -1.11
CA THR A 465 -2.55 13.87 -0.35
C THR A 465 -3.19 15.19 -0.75
N ASN A 466 -3.25 16.12 0.20
CA ASN A 466 -3.65 17.49 -0.01
C ASN A 466 -2.63 18.40 0.68
N GLN A 467 -2.01 19.32 -0.07
CA GLN A 467 -0.83 20.06 0.38
C GLN A 467 -1.01 21.54 0.08
N LEU A 468 -0.55 22.39 0.99
CA LEU A 468 -0.56 23.85 0.82
C LEU A 468 0.87 24.32 0.55
N ASP A 469 1.13 24.76 -0.68
CA ASP A 469 2.41 25.29 -1.13
C ASP A 469 2.36 26.82 -1.18
N PHE A 470 3.18 27.44 -0.36
CA PHE A 470 3.37 28.90 -0.32
C PHE A 470 4.68 29.34 -0.99
N VAL A 471 5.53 28.40 -1.37
CA VAL A 471 6.87 28.62 -1.95
C VAL A 471 6.81 28.73 -3.46
N ALA A 472 5.91 27.96 -4.12
CA ALA A 472 5.72 28.01 -5.56
C ALA A 472 5.47 29.44 -6.06
N SER A 473 4.73 30.24 -5.29
CA SER A 473 4.40 31.62 -5.63
C SER A 473 5.62 32.52 -5.74
N GLU A 474 6.62 32.33 -4.89
CA GLU A 474 7.86 33.10 -4.98
C GLU A 474 8.77 32.58 -6.09
N ARG A 475 8.96 31.25 -6.16
CA ARG A 475 9.84 30.63 -7.18
C ARG A 475 9.37 30.91 -8.60
N PHE A 476 8.06 30.95 -8.82
CA PHE A 476 7.46 31.18 -10.13
C PHE A 476 6.92 32.59 -10.33
N GLU A 477 7.03 33.47 -9.34
CA GLU A 477 6.45 34.82 -9.37
C GLU A 477 4.94 34.80 -9.68
N LEU A 478 4.23 33.82 -9.10
CA LEU A 478 2.80 33.63 -9.33
C LEU A 478 2.02 34.72 -8.60
N SER A 479 1.36 35.57 -9.37
CA SER A 479 0.60 36.70 -8.83
C SER A 479 -0.75 36.89 -9.53
N TYR A 480 -1.60 37.71 -8.93
CA TYR A 480 -2.84 38.21 -9.50
C TYR A 480 -2.99 39.71 -9.24
N LYS A 481 -3.77 40.39 -10.06
CA LYS A 481 -4.14 41.80 -9.88
C LYS A 481 -5.28 41.94 -8.87
N GLY A 482 -4.99 42.55 -7.72
CA GLY A 482 -5.93 42.83 -6.64
C GLY A 482 -6.93 43.94 -6.97
N GLU A 483 -7.89 44.15 -6.07
CA GLU A 483 -8.84 45.28 -6.15
C GLU A 483 -8.15 46.64 -6.10
N ASP A 484 -7.00 46.69 -5.45
CA ASP A 484 -6.12 47.86 -5.35
C ASP A 484 -5.26 48.09 -6.62
N GLY A 485 -5.39 47.23 -7.63
CA GLY A 485 -4.61 47.28 -8.87
C GLY A 485 -3.17 46.79 -8.74
N LYS A 486 -2.74 46.34 -7.56
CA LYS A 486 -1.38 45.83 -7.32
C LYS A 486 -1.30 44.32 -7.58
N ASP A 487 -0.08 43.82 -7.71
CA ASP A 487 0.17 42.38 -7.79
C ASP A 487 0.21 41.80 -6.37
N HIS A 488 -0.56 40.74 -6.17
CA HIS A 488 -0.63 39.99 -4.92
C HIS A 488 -0.22 38.53 -5.18
N PRO A 489 0.50 37.88 -4.26
CA PRO A 489 0.87 36.48 -4.41
C PRO A 489 -0.36 35.57 -4.28
N VAL A 490 -0.33 34.42 -4.95
CA VAL A 490 -1.34 33.36 -4.78
C VAL A 490 -0.88 32.34 -3.73
N TYR A 491 -1.82 31.55 -3.22
CA TYR A 491 -1.54 30.28 -2.56
C TYR A 491 -1.84 29.15 -3.54
N VAL A 492 -0.99 28.10 -3.52
CA VAL A 492 -1.17 26.92 -4.35
C VAL A 492 -1.58 25.73 -3.49
N ILE A 493 -2.68 25.07 -3.84
CA ILE A 493 -3.10 23.81 -3.22
C ILE A 493 -2.86 22.67 -4.21
N HIS A 494 -2.06 21.69 -3.80
CA HIS A 494 -1.78 20.47 -4.56
C HIS A 494 -2.69 19.37 -4.06
N ARG A 495 -3.40 18.69 -4.96
CA ARG A 495 -4.30 17.62 -4.55
C ARG A 495 -4.31 16.45 -5.53
N ALA A 496 -4.43 15.24 -4.99
CA ALA A 496 -4.67 14.03 -5.76
C ALA A 496 -5.61 13.05 -5.04
N PRO A 497 -6.94 13.28 -5.00
CA PRO A 497 -7.90 12.50 -4.21
C PRO A 497 -7.97 11.02 -4.52
N LEU A 498 -7.78 10.66 -5.79
CA LEU A 498 -7.70 9.26 -6.24
C LEU A 498 -6.24 8.78 -6.37
N GLY A 499 -5.25 9.58 -5.96
CA GLY A 499 -3.84 9.26 -6.11
C GLY A 499 -3.46 8.98 -7.57
N SER A 500 -2.59 7.98 -7.77
CA SER A 500 -2.31 7.39 -9.08
C SER A 500 -3.29 6.27 -9.43
N HIS A 501 -3.65 6.10 -10.70
CA HIS A 501 -4.40 4.94 -11.17
C HIS A 501 -3.79 3.62 -10.70
N GLU A 502 -2.48 3.47 -10.81
CA GLU A 502 -1.74 2.27 -10.44
C GLU A 502 -2.02 1.91 -8.97
N ARG A 503 -1.62 2.79 -8.05
CA ARG A 503 -1.82 2.56 -6.60
C ARG A 503 -3.28 2.43 -6.21
N PHE A 504 -4.18 3.24 -6.79
CA PHE A 504 -5.58 3.21 -6.41
C PHE A 504 -6.28 1.94 -6.90
N VAL A 505 -6.02 1.51 -8.14
CA VAL A 505 -6.57 0.24 -8.65
C VAL A 505 -6.00 -0.94 -7.88
N ALA A 506 -4.71 -0.93 -7.53
CA ALA A 506 -4.11 -1.95 -6.66
C ALA A 506 -4.87 -2.06 -5.32
N PHE A 507 -5.12 -0.91 -4.68
CA PHE A 507 -5.93 -0.85 -3.47
C PHE A 507 -7.35 -1.36 -3.69
N LEU A 508 -8.03 -0.97 -4.78
CA LEU A 508 -9.41 -1.41 -5.05
C LEU A 508 -9.50 -2.93 -5.31
N ILE A 509 -8.49 -3.53 -5.97
CA ILE A 509 -8.40 -4.98 -6.12
C ILE A 509 -8.37 -5.66 -4.75
N GLU A 510 -7.52 -5.16 -3.83
CA GLU A 510 -7.40 -5.70 -2.46
C GLU A 510 -8.67 -5.48 -1.64
N HIS A 511 -9.23 -4.27 -1.71
CA HIS A 511 -10.42 -3.85 -1.00
C HIS A 511 -11.63 -4.72 -1.36
N TYR A 512 -11.87 -4.93 -2.66
CA TYR A 512 -12.97 -5.76 -3.15
C TYR A 512 -12.62 -7.24 -3.30
N ALA A 513 -11.39 -7.67 -3.02
CA ALA A 513 -10.90 -9.01 -3.37
C ALA A 513 -11.15 -9.38 -4.85
N GLY A 514 -11.03 -8.39 -5.75
CA GLY A 514 -11.34 -8.50 -7.18
C GLY A 514 -12.83 -8.57 -7.52
N VAL A 515 -13.75 -8.51 -6.54
CA VAL A 515 -15.20 -8.54 -6.73
C VAL A 515 -15.72 -7.11 -6.88
N PHE A 516 -15.35 -6.45 -7.98
CA PHE A 516 -15.71 -5.05 -8.22
C PHE A 516 -17.24 -4.83 -8.27
N PRO A 517 -17.75 -3.68 -7.78
CA PRO A 517 -19.16 -3.33 -8.00
C PRO A 517 -19.47 -3.23 -9.50
N THR A 518 -20.72 -3.45 -9.89
CA THR A 518 -21.16 -3.51 -11.30
C THR A 518 -20.65 -2.34 -12.13
N TRP A 519 -20.68 -1.13 -11.59
CA TRP A 519 -20.25 0.07 -12.31
C TRP A 519 -18.75 0.07 -12.67
N LEU A 520 -17.92 -0.55 -11.85
CA LEU A 520 -16.47 -0.63 -12.03
C LEU A 520 -16.00 -1.96 -12.64
N ALA A 521 -16.85 -2.99 -12.64
CA ALA A 521 -16.52 -4.31 -13.15
C ALA A 521 -16.11 -4.24 -14.64
N PRO A 522 -14.94 -4.78 -15.03
CA PRO A 522 -14.48 -4.75 -16.43
C PRO A 522 -15.48 -5.38 -17.41
N VAL A 523 -16.06 -6.50 -17.00
CA VAL A 523 -17.18 -7.15 -17.67
C VAL A 523 -18.33 -7.16 -16.67
N GLN A 524 -19.46 -6.57 -17.05
CA GLN A 524 -20.65 -6.46 -16.22
C GLN A 524 -21.54 -7.68 -16.37
N ALA A 525 -21.68 -8.18 -17.61
CA ALA A 525 -22.51 -9.32 -17.92
C ALA A 525 -21.82 -10.30 -18.88
N VAL A 526 -22.12 -11.59 -18.76
CA VAL A 526 -21.73 -12.61 -19.74
C VAL A 526 -22.94 -13.44 -20.14
N ILE A 527 -23.13 -13.61 -21.44
CA ILE A 527 -24.21 -14.40 -22.02
C ILE A 527 -23.71 -15.83 -22.28
N ILE A 528 -24.47 -16.81 -21.80
CA ILE A 528 -24.13 -18.23 -21.81
C ILE A 528 -25.26 -19.00 -22.52
N PRO A 529 -25.12 -19.31 -23.82
CA PRO A 529 -26.07 -20.17 -24.50
C PRO A 529 -25.94 -21.62 -24.02
N ILE A 530 -27.08 -22.27 -23.73
CA ILE A 530 -27.12 -23.68 -23.29
C ILE A 530 -26.67 -24.63 -24.40
N SER A 531 -26.88 -24.25 -25.68
CA SER A 531 -26.50 -25.05 -26.84
C SER A 531 -26.29 -24.17 -28.08
N ASP A 532 -25.69 -24.73 -29.13
CA ASP A 532 -25.40 -24.00 -30.38
C ASP A 532 -26.65 -23.42 -31.06
N ARG A 533 -27.82 -24.05 -30.90
CA ARG A 533 -29.08 -23.53 -31.49
C ARG A 533 -29.56 -22.23 -30.84
N HIS A 534 -29.09 -21.89 -29.64
CA HIS A 534 -29.46 -20.65 -28.95
C HIS A 534 -28.53 -19.48 -29.28
N LYS A 535 -27.50 -19.69 -30.12
CA LYS A 535 -26.52 -18.64 -30.46
C LYS A 535 -27.17 -17.42 -31.10
N GLU A 536 -28.12 -17.63 -32.00
CA GLU A 536 -28.82 -16.52 -32.66
C GLU A 536 -29.49 -15.59 -31.65
N TYR A 537 -30.26 -16.15 -30.72
CA TYR A 537 -30.88 -15.37 -29.65
C TYR A 537 -29.83 -14.75 -28.70
N ALA A 538 -28.75 -15.46 -28.40
CA ALA A 538 -27.65 -14.94 -27.59
C ALA A 538 -26.97 -13.71 -28.23
N HIS A 539 -26.79 -13.71 -29.56
CA HIS A 539 -26.30 -12.56 -30.33
C HIS A 539 -27.28 -11.39 -30.28
N GLN A 540 -28.59 -11.64 -30.41
CA GLN A 540 -29.60 -10.58 -30.26
C GLN A 540 -29.59 -9.94 -28.87
N VAL A 541 -29.46 -10.75 -27.82
CA VAL A 541 -29.32 -10.25 -26.43
C VAL A 541 -28.02 -9.46 -26.27
N TYR A 542 -26.91 -9.95 -26.85
CA TYR A 542 -25.62 -9.26 -26.83
C TYR A 542 -25.73 -7.87 -27.44
N GLU A 543 -26.26 -7.75 -28.66
CA GLU A 543 -26.41 -6.47 -29.36
C GLU A 543 -27.27 -5.49 -28.57
N ARG A 544 -28.39 -5.95 -27.98
CA ARG A 544 -29.26 -5.10 -27.15
C ARG A 544 -28.55 -4.57 -25.91
N LEU A 545 -27.78 -5.41 -25.22
CA LEU A 545 -27.03 -4.99 -24.02
C LEU A 545 -25.86 -4.08 -24.41
N PHE A 546 -25.08 -4.46 -25.41
CA PHE A 546 -23.89 -3.73 -25.85
C PHE A 546 -24.23 -2.32 -26.35
N SER A 547 -25.31 -2.19 -27.13
CA SER A 547 -25.78 -0.91 -27.68
C SER A 547 -26.66 -0.09 -26.72
N SER A 548 -26.99 -0.63 -25.54
CA SER A 548 -27.86 0.07 -24.59
C SER A 548 -27.23 1.34 -24.04
N GLU A 549 -28.01 2.41 -23.89
CA GLU A 549 -27.53 3.66 -23.30
C GLU A 549 -27.41 3.53 -21.78
N VAL A 550 -26.20 3.18 -21.34
CA VAL A 550 -25.80 3.13 -19.93
C VAL A 550 -24.57 4.03 -19.76
N PRO A 551 -24.51 4.90 -18.74
CA PRO A 551 -23.47 5.92 -18.61
C PRO A 551 -22.14 5.33 -18.08
N THR A 552 -21.66 4.26 -18.70
CA THR A 552 -20.31 3.72 -18.54
C THR A 552 -19.31 4.53 -19.35
N ALA A 553 -18.01 4.32 -19.11
CA ALA A 553 -16.95 4.90 -19.93
C ALA A 553 -16.94 4.39 -21.37
N THR A 554 -17.51 3.20 -21.61
CA THR A 554 -17.59 2.57 -22.94
C THR A 554 -18.88 2.89 -23.70
N GLY A 555 -19.82 3.64 -23.11
CA GLY A 555 -21.06 4.09 -23.76
C GLY A 555 -22.23 3.08 -23.74
N GLY A 556 -22.07 1.93 -23.09
CA GLY A 556 -23.10 0.91 -22.93
C GLY A 556 -22.72 -0.20 -21.94
N ILE A 557 -23.50 -1.27 -21.86
CA ILE A 557 -23.20 -2.37 -20.93
C ILE A 557 -22.00 -3.15 -21.45
N ARG A 558 -21.01 -3.36 -20.57
CA ARG A 558 -19.83 -4.18 -20.89
C ARG A 558 -20.20 -5.66 -20.80
N VAL A 559 -20.70 -6.17 -21.91
CA VAL A 559 -21.19 -7.55 -22.04
C VAL A 559 -20.23 -8.40 -22.87
N LEU A 560 -20.11 -9.68 -22.51
CA LEU A 560 -19.43 -10.71 -23.30
C LEU A 560 -20.42 -11.80 -23.73
N LEU A 561 -20.17 -12.41 -24.88
CA LEU A 561 -20.86 -13.62 -25.32
C LEU A 561 -19.89 -14.81 -25.25
N ASP A 562 -20.22 -15.83 -24.45
CA ASP A 562 -19.41 -17.05 -24.31
C ASP A 562 -19.84 -18.11 -25.33
N GLU A 563 -19.19 -18.12 -26.49
CA GLU A 563 -19.40 -19.11 -27.56
C GLU A 563 -18.50 -20.34 -27.46
N ALA A 564 -17.77 -20.52 -26.36
CA ALA A 564 -16.85 -21.64 -26.21
C ALA A 564 -17.60 -22.99 -26.30
N ARG A 565 -16.96 -24.00 -26.88
CA ARG A 565 -17.51 -25.37 -26.95
C ARG A 565 -17.29 -26.11 -25.63
N GLU A 566 -17.87 -25.59 -24.56
CA GLU A 566 -17.78 -26.10 -23.19
C GLU A 566 -19.17 -26.31 -22.59
N SER A 567 -19.28 -27.14 -21.56
CA SER A 567 -20.54 -27.31 -20.84
C SER A 567 -20.97 -26.00 -20.17
N MET A 568 -22.29 -25.77 -20.09
CA MET A 568 -22.84 -24.59 -19.41
C MET A 568 -22.29 -24.42 -18.00
N GLN A 569 -22.15 -25.51 -17.23
CA GLN A 569 -21.60 -25.47 -15.88
C GLN A 569 -20.14 -25.01 -15.86
N LYS A 570 -19.34 -25.38 -16.87
CA LYS A 570 -17.95 -24.92 -16.98
C LYS A 570 -17.90 -23.42 -17.30
N LYS A 571 -18.74 -22.94 -18.21
CA LYS A 571 -18.88 -21.51 -18.53
C LYS A 571 -19.29 -20.68 -17.32
N ILE A 572 -20.30 -21.13 -16.57
CA ILE A 572 -20.73 -20.51 -15.30
C ILE A 572 -19.56 -20.46 -14.31
N ARG A 573 -18.82 -21.56 -14.14
CA ARG A 573 -17.65 -21.61 -13.26
C ARG A 573 -16.56 -20.62 -13.70
N ASN A 574 -16.26 -20.55 -15.01
CA ASN A 574 -15.28 -19.60 -15.55
C ASN A 574 -15.70 -18.15 -15.27
N ALA A 575 -16.97 -17.82 -15.48
CA ALA A 575 -17.53 -16.50 -15.19
C ALA A 575 -17.48 -16.14 -13.69
N GLN A 576 -17.74 -17.11 -12.80
CA GLN A 576 -17.60 -16.93 -11.35
C GLN A 576 -16.14 -16.72 -10.93
N VAL A 577 -15.19 -17.45 -11.52
CA VAL A 577 -13.75 -17.25 -11.30
C VAL A 577 -13.32 -15.85 -11.75
N LYS A 578 -13.83 -15.38 -12.89
CA LYS A 578 -13.63 -14.01 -13.39
C LYS A 578 -14.50 -12.96 -12.66
N LYS A 579 -15.32 -13.38 -11.69
CA LYS A 579 -16.13 -12.53 -10.80
C LYS A 579 -17.10 -11.59 -11.53
N ILE A 580 -17.58 -12.00 -12.71
CA ILE A 580 -18.50 -11.22 -13.56
C ILE A 580 -19.85 -11.05 -12.83
N PRO A 581 -20.34 -9.81 -12.59
CA PRO A 581 -21.55 -9.56 -11.80
C PRO A 581 -22.76 -10.37 -12.24
N TYR A 582 -23.04 -10.38 -13.55
CA TYR A 582 -24.21 -11.03 -14.15
C TYR A 582 -23.83 -12.16 -15.12
N MET A 583 -24.40 -13.34 -14.92
CA MET A 583 -24.37 -14.45 -15.87
C MET A 583 -25.78 -14.64 -16.43
N LEU A 584 -25.92 -14.53 -17.75
CA LEU A 584 -27.19 -14.53 -18.47
C LEU A 584 -27.31 -15.84 -19.24
N ILE A 585 -28.10 -16.77 -18.72
CA ILE A 585 -28.31 -18.07 -19.35
C ILE A 585 -29.45 -17.95 -20.37
N VAL A 586 -29.22 -18.46 -21.58
CA VAL A 586 -30.22 -18.47 -22.66
C VAL A 586 -30.46 -19.88 -23.22
N GLY A 587 -31.69 -20.35 -23.07
CA GLY A 587 -32.22 -21.62 -23.58
C GLY A 587 -33.39 -21.43 -24.55
N ASP A 588 -34.08 -22.52 -24.86
CA ASP A 588 -35.27 -22.50 -25.74
C ASP A 588 -36.37 -21.62 -25.14
N LYS A 589 -36.68 -21.80 -23.85
CA LYS A 589 -37.72 -21.03 -23.14
C LYS A 589 -37.39 -19.53 -23.11
N GLU A 590 -36.13 -19.18 -22.81
CA GLU A 590 -35.71 -17.78 -22.80
C GLU A 590 -35.82 -17.12 -24.18
N ALA A 591 -35.52 -17.87 -25.26
CA ALA A 591 -35.64 -17.39 -26.62
C ALA A 591 -37.11 -17.23 -27.06
N GLU A 592 -38.00 -18.15 -26.68
CA GLU A 592 -39.44 -18.07 -26.95
C GLU A 592 -40.09 -16.89 -26.23
N ASP A 593 -39.74 -16.67 -24.96
CA ASP A 593 -40.33 -15.65 -24.10
C ASP A 593 -39.66 -14.26 -24.24
N GLY A 594 -38.53 -14.16 -24.95
CA GLY A 594 -37.78 -12.90 -25.11
C GLY A 594 -37.15 -12.38 -23.82
N VAL A 595 -36.75 -13.30 -22.93
CA VAL A 595 -36.18 -13.04 -21.59
C VAL A 595 -34.77 -13.61 -21.45
N VAL A 596 -34.10 -13.33 -20.33
CA VAL A 596 -32.82 -13.94 -19.94
C VAL A 596 -32.93 -14.49 -18.52
N SER A 597 -32.37 -15.67 -18.28
CA SER A 597 -32.25 -16.22 -16.92
C SER A 597 -31.01 -15.64 -16.25
N VAL A 598 -31.21 -14.88 -15.17
CA VAL A 598 -30.14 -14.07 -14.57
C VAL A 598 -29.60 -14.70 -13.31
N ARG A 599 -28.33 -15.05 -13.33
CA ARG A 599 -27.59 -15.57 -12.16
C ARG A 599 -26.50 -14.59 -11.76
N LEU A 600 -26.46 -14.25 -10.47
CA LEU A 600 -25.39 -13.40 -9.92
C LEU A 600 -24.12 -14.21 -9.66
N ARG A 601 -22.96 -13.54 -9.68
CA ARG A 601 -21.67 -14.13 -9.25
C ARG A 601 -21.70 -14.81 -7.89
N SER A 602 -22.54 -14.34 -6.97
CA SER A 602 -22.75 -14.94 -5.65
C SER A 602 -23.41 -16.31 -5.69
N GLY A 603 -23.97 -16.71 -6.84
CA GLY A 603 -24.75 -17.92 -7.01
C GLY A 603 -26.26 -17.73 -6.83
N VAL A 604 -26.69 -16.55 -6.41
CA VAL A 604 -28.13 -16.19 -6.31
C VAL A 604 -28.75 -16.17 -7.70
N ASP A 605 -29.90 -16.80 -7.83
CA ASP A 605 -30.68 -16.88 -9.07
C ASP A 605 -31.84 -15.87 -9.00
N LEU A 606 -31.83 -14.89 -9.91
CA LEU A 606 -32.87 -13.87 -10.04
C LEU A 606 -34.02 -14.31 -10.96
N LYS A 607 -33.95 -15.54 -11.46
CA LYS A 607 -34.89 -16.12 -12.43
C LYS A 607 -34.86 -15.38 -13.77
N ALA A 608 -35.81 -15.74 -14.64
CA ALA A 608 -35.98 -15.11 -15.93
C ALA A 608 -36.54 -13.68 -15.77
N MET A 609 -35.95 -12.73 -16.48
CA MET A 609 -36.44 -11.36 -16.59
C MET A 609 -36.29 -10.81 -18.02
N PRO A 610 -37.14 -9.86 -18.44
CA PRO A 610 -36.98 -9.16 -19.71
C PRO A 610 -35.61 -8.48 -19.82
N VAL A 611 -35.05 -8.47 -21.02
CA VAL A 611 -33.73 -7.82 -21.28
C VAL A 611 -33.74 -6.34 -20.91
N GLU A 612 -34.85 -5.64 -21.15
CA GLU A 612 -34.98 -4.21 -20.80
C GLU A 612 -34.97 -3.97 -19.29
N GLU A 613 -35.59 -4.85 -18.50
CA GLU A 613 -35.56 -4.75 -17.05
C GLU A 613 -34.14 -4.93 -16.49
N LEU A 614 -33.36 -5.84 -17.10
CA LEU A 614 -31.95 -6.01 -16.76
C LEU A 614 -31.12 -4.76 -17.12
N ILE A 615 -31.36 -4.15 -18.29
CA ILE A 615 -30.71 -2.89 -18.68
C ILE A 615 -31.01 -1.79 -17.66
N ASP A 616 -32.27 -1.61 -17.29
CA ASP A 616 -32.69 -0.62 -16.30
C ASP A 616 -32.04 -0.86 -14.94
N ARG A 617 -31.95 -2.12 -14.53
CA ARG A 617 -31.26 -2.53 -13.30
C ARG A 617 -29.78 -2.16 -13.33
N ILE A 618 -29.04 -2.56 -14.38
CA ILE A 618 -27.60 -2.26 -14.51
C ILE A 618 -27.40 -0.75 -14.61
N ARG A 619 -28.26 -0.02 -15.33
CA ARG A 619 -28.22 1.45 -15.41
C ARG A 619 -28.36 2.09 -14.04
N ALA A 620 -29.27 1.60 -13.21
CA ALA A 620 -29.44 2.08 -11.85
C ALA A 620 -28.16 1.83 -11.03
N GLU A 621 -27.59 0.62 -11.06
CA GLU A 621 -26.36 0.28 -10.34
C GLU A 621 -25.15 1.12 -10.78
N VAL A 622 -25.04 1.41 -12.08
CA VAL A 622 -24.00 2.30 -12.63
C VAL A 622 -24.20 3.74 -12.12
N LYS A 623 -25.43 4.24 -12.12
CA LYS A 623 -25.75 5.61 -11.71
C LYS A 623 -25.59 5.82 -10.21
N THR A 624 -26.06 4.88 -9.39
CA THR A 624 -25.95 4.94 -7.92
C THR A 624 -24.58 4.51 -7.42
N ARG A 625 -23.78 3.86 -8.28
CA ARG A 625 -22.48 3.24 -7.95
C ARG A 625 -22.60 2.19 -6.85
N GLN A 626 -23.78 1.59 -6.71
CA GLN A 626 -24.09 0.59 -5.70
C GLN A 626 -24.84 -0.57 -6.36
N ASP A 627 -24.37 -1.79 -6.14
CA ASP A 627 -25.07 -3.00 -6.54
C ASP A 627 -26.41 -3.09 -5.80
N ILE A 628 -27.51 -3.38 -6.51
CA ILE A 628 -28.84 -3.48 -5.91
C ILE A 628 -28.89 -4.78 -5.11
N VAL A 629 -29.07 -4.65 -3.79
CA VAL A 629 -29.17 -5.80 -2.88
C VAL A 629 -30.45 -6.57 -3.19
N VAL A 630 -30.29 -7.88 -3.37
CA VAL A 630 -31.40 -8.81 -3.56
C VAL A 630 -31.78 -9.33 -2.17
N SER A 631 -33.00 -9.03 -1.75
CA SER A 631 -33.57 -9.40 -0.44
C SER A 631 -33.87 -10.88 -0.33
#